data_AF-A0A538G735-F1
#
_entry.id   AF-A0A538G735-F1
#
_cell.length_a   1.000
_cell.length_b   1.000
_cell.length_c   1.000
_cell.angle_alpha   90.00
_cell.angle_beta   90.00
_cell.angle_gamma   90.00
#
_symmetry.space_group_name_H-M   'P 1'
#
loop_
_entity.id
_entity.type
_entity.pdbx_description
1 polymer ?
#
loop_
_entity_poly.entity_id
_entity_poly.type
_entity_poly.pdbx_seq_one_letter_code
_entity_poly.pdbx_strand_id
1 'polypeptide(L)'
;MDFVALPDGSLLVEEEQGEGSLEPLATAVEQKLQPPYRARGARQTDVLWAVSARRIETASFEAEGERIELTETADGKILRIDGMPVFGSVPALEELGQPAGPSYAVHAQRLDADLWEVRVAAL
;
A
#
# COMPACT_ATOMS: atom_id res chain seq x y z
N MET A 1 12.22 -8.93 5.69
CA MET A 1 12.44 -7.48 5.61
C MET A 1 11.52 -6.92 4.54
N ASP A 2 10.69 -5.95 4.89
CA ASP A 2 9.73 -5.33 3.97
C ASP A 2 9.99 -3.84 3.86
N PHE A 3 9.94 -3.32 2.63
CA PHE A 3 10.12 -1.90 2.36
C PHE A 3 9.28 -1.44 1.17
N VAL A 4 9.04 -0.14 1.10
CA VAL A 4 8.31 0.52 0.02
C VAL A 4 9.17 1.63 -0.56
N ALA A 5 9.33 1.64 -1.88
CA ALA A 5 9.85 2.81 -2.58
C ALA A 5 8.68 3.73 -2.92
N LEU A 6 8.73 4.97 -2.41
CA LEU A 6 7.69 5.98 -2.59
C LEU A 6 7.80 6.66 -3.97
N PRO A 7 6.78 7.40 -4.43
CA PRO A 7 6.82 8.08 -5.73
C PRO A 7 7.98 9.07 -5.90
N ASP A 8 8.50 9.62 -4.81
CA ASP A 8 9.66 10.54 -4.80
C ASP A 8 11.02 9.81 -4.80
N GLY A 9 11.01 8.47 -4.77
CA GLY A 9 12.21 7.62 -4.74
C GLY A 9 12.78 7.37 -3.34
N SER A 10 12.18 7.93 -2.28
CA SER A 10 12.56 7.61 -0.91
C SER A 10 12.14 6.17 -0.54
N LEU A 11 12.84 5.56 0.44
CA LEU A 11 12.58 4.21 0.91
C LEU A 11 11.99 4.24 2.33
N LEU A 12 10.79 3.67 2.48
CA LEU A 12 10.13 3.42 3.76
C LEU A 12 10.40 1.98 4.20
N VAL A 13 10.89 1.79 5.43
CA VAL A 13 11.10 0.45 6.02
C VAL A 13 9.89 0.09 6.87
N GLU A 14 9.21 -1.00 6.54
CA GLU A 14 8.03 -1.45 7.31
C GLU A 14 8.38 -2.55 8.31
N GLU A 15 9.28 -3.48 7.93
CA GLU A 15 9.77 -4.52 8.83
C GLU A 15 11.26 -4.76 8.57
N GLU A 16 12.08 -4.54 9.60
CA GLU A 16 13.52 -4.80 9.53
C GLU A 16 13.84 -6.21 10.04
N GLN A 17 14.70 -6.93 9.32
CA GLN A 17 15.21 -8.24 9.76
C GLN A 17 16.74 -8.26 9.63
N GLY A 18 17.41 -7.97 10.75
CA GLY A 18 18.87 -7.88 10.84
C GLY A 18 19.44 -6.56 10.33
N GLU A 19 20.76 -6.40 10.41
CA GLU A 19 21.47 -5.13 10.18
C GLU A 19 21.86 -4.87 8.70
N GLY A 20 21.05 -5.33 7.75
CA GLY A 20 21.37 -5.23 6.31
C GLY A 20 20.92 -3.89 5.68
N SER A 21 21.74 -3.31 4.80
CA SER A 21 21.32 -2.14 3.99
C SER A 21 20.27 -2.52 2.95
N LEU A 22 19.25 -1.66 2.77
CA LEU A 22 18.21 -1.79 1.74
C LEU A 22 18.68 -1.48 0.33
N GLU A 23 19.70 -0.63 0.20
CA GLU A 23 20.09 -0.02 -1.08
C GLU A 23 20.42 -1.05 -2.18
N PRO A 24 21.13 -2.16 -1.89
CA PRO A 24 21.40 -3.17 -2.92
C PRO A 24 20.13 -3.85 -3.42
N LEU A 25 19.13 -4.03 -2.56
CA LEU A 25 17.87 -4.67 -2.90
C LEU A 25 16.96 -3.72 -3.70
N ALA A 26 16.87 -2.45 -3.28
CA ALA A 26 16.18 -1.42 -4.06
C ALA A 26 16.80 -1.27 -5.46
N THR A 27 18.14 -1.16 -5.54
CA THR A 27 18.88 -1.09 -6.81
C THR A 27 18.57 -2.27 -7.71
N ALA A 28 18.51 -3.50 -7.16
CA ALA A 28 18.18 -4.70 -7.94
C ALA A 28 16.74 -4.69 -8.47
N VAL A 29 15.78 -4.19 -7.68
CA VAL A 29 14.38 -4.06 -8.10
C VAL A 29 14.24 -3.00 -9.20
N GLU A 30 14.91 -1.86 -9.04
CA GLU A 30 14.80 -0.69 -9.92
C GLU A 30 15.35 -0.90 -11.33
N GLN A 31 16.19 -1.92 -11.51
CA GLN A 31 16.56 -2.41 -12.85
C GLN A 31 15.35 -2.86 -13.68
N LYS A 32 14.22 -3.20 -13.05
CA LYS A 32 13.03 -3.75 -13.71
C LYS A 32 11.73 -3.03 -13.35
N LEU A 33 11.65 -2.42 -12.17
CA LEU A 33 10.45 -1.79 -11.66
C LEU A 33 10.76 -0.43 -11.05
N GLN A 34 10.29 0.63 -11.70
CA GLN A 34 10.38 1.99 -11.17
C GLN A 34 9.39 2.19 -10.00
N PRO A 35 9.71 3.06 -9.02
CA PRO A 35 8.78 3.45 -7.98
C PRO A 35 7.43 4.00 -8.53
N PRO A 36 6.33 3.91 -7.76
CA PRO A 36 6.24 3.31 -6.44
C PRO A 36 6.09 1.78 -6.48
N TYR A 37 6.74 1.10 -5.54
CA TYR A 37 6.65 -0.35 -5.39
C TYR A 37 6.80 -0.79 -3.93
N ARG A 38 6.19 -1.93 -3.60
CA ARG A 38 6.48 -2.66 -2.36
C ARG A 38 7.38 -3.83 -2.66
N ALA A 39 8.38 -4.04 -1.81
CA ALA A 39 9.32 -5.14 -1.92
C ALA A 39 9.48 -5.90 -0.60
N ARG A 40 9.72 -7.20 -0.73
CA ARG A 40 10.11 -8.10 0.35
C ARG A 40 11.46 -8.71 0.04
N GLY A 41 12.42 -8.44 0.92
CA GLY A 41 13.70 -9.12 0.98
C GLY A 41 13.64 -10.32 1.92
N ALA A 42 14.10 -11.47 1.45
CA ALA A 42 14.26 -12.68 2.24
C ALA A 42 15.69 -13.21 2.12
N ARG A 43 16.41 -13.25 3.25
CA ARG A 43 17.75 -13.80 3.34
C ARG A 43 17.72 -15.29 3.07
N GLN A 44 18.54 -15.75 2.13
CA GLN A 44 18.65 -17.16 1.75
C GLN A 44 19.88 -17.80 2.38
N THR A 45 20.99 -17.05 2.43
CA THR A 45 22.25 -17.44 3.08
C THR A 45 22.91 -16.22 3.71
N ASP A 46 24.13 -16.34 4.24
CA ASP A 46 24.83 -15.21 4.82
C ASP A 46 25.09 -14.06 3.83
N VAL A 47 25.19 -14.38 2.54
CA VAL A 47 25.54 -13.41 1.47
C VAL A 47 24.50 -13.30 0.35
N LEU A 48 23.46 -14.15 0.36
CA LEU A 48 22.45 -14.20 -0.70
C LEU A 48 21.08 -13.75 -0.19
N TRP A 49 20.45 -12.87 -0.96
CA TRP A 49 19.08 -12.41 -0.74
C TRP A 49 18.23 -12.67 -1.97
N ALA A 50 17.00 -13.11 -1.74
CA ALA A 50 15.94 -13.05 -2.72
C ALA A 50 15.12 -11.78 -2.47
N VAL A 51 14.75 -11.07 -3.54
CA VAL A 51 13.84 -9.92 -3.48
C VAL A 51 12.67 -10.15 -4.42
N SER A 52 11.47 -9.95 -3.91
CA SER A 52 10.25 -9.88 -4.71
C SER A 52 9.64 -8.50 -4.57
N ALA A 53 9.19 -7.91 -5.66
CA ALA A 53 8.56 -6.60 -5.65
C ALA A 53 7.32 -6.56 -6.55
N ARG A 54 6.38 -5.67 -6.21
CA ARG A 54 5.19 -5.38 -7.01
C ARG A 54 4.93 -3.89 -7.05
N ARG A 55 4.39 -3.41 -8.18
CA ARG A 55 3.88 -2.04 -8.27
C ARG A 55 2.75 -1.85 -7.28
N ILE A 56 2.66 -0.66 -6.73
CA ILE A 56 1.55 -0.20 -5.92
C ILE A 56 0.96 1.05 -6.54
N GLU A 57 -0.32 1.30 -6.29
CA GLU A 57 -0.93 2.60 -6.54
C GLU A 57 -0.91 3.39 -5.24
N THR A 58 -0.72 4.70 -5.33
CA THR A 58 -0.68 5.58 -4.16
C THR A 58 -1.65 6.73 -4.31
N ALA A 59 -2.24 7.15 -3.20
CA ALA A 59 -3.07 8.36 -3.13
C ALA A 59 -2.72 9.15 -1.87
N SER A 60 -2.81 10.48 -1.96
CA SER A 60 -2.63 11.39 -0.83
C SER A 60 -3.98 11.90 -0.33
N PHE A 61 -4.30 11.62 0.92
CA PHE A 61 -5.50 12.13 1.59
C PHE A 61 -5.40 12.03 3.12
N GLU A 62 -6.05 12.97 3.79
CA GLU A 62 -6.18 12.99 5.24
C GLU A 62 -7.26 12.00 5.69
N ALA A 63 -6.89 11.08 6.57
CA ALA A 63 -7.80 10.17 7.25
C ALA A 63 -7.15 9.64 8.54
N GLU A 64 -7.94 9.06 9.44
CA GLU A 64 -7.47 8.42 10.67
C GLU A 64 -7.20 6.91 10.47
N GLY A 65 -6.35 6.33 11.33
CA GLY A 65 -6.04 4.89 11.36
C GLY A 65 -4.89 4.47 10.44
N GLU A 66 -4.53 3.19 10.41
CA GLU A 66 -3.43 2.67 9.59
C GLU A 66 -3.94 1.88 8.38
N ARG A 67 -5.16 1.35 8.47
CA ARG A 67 -5.84 0.64 7.39
C ARG A 67 -7.28 1.11 7.27
N ILE A 68 -7.71 1.41 6.06
CA ILE A 68 -9.09 1.80 5.78
C ILE A 68 -9.64 0.91 4.68
N GLU A 69 -10.85 0.41 4.89
CA GLU A 69 -11.55 -0.43 3.94
C GLU A 69 -12.93 0.18 3.69
N LEU A 70 -13.20 0.50 2.43
CA LEU A 70 -14.49 0.96 1.96
C LEU A 70 -15.08 -0.11 1.04
N THR A 71 -16.30 -0.54 1.32
CA THR A 71 -17.10 -1.38 0.41
C THR A 71 -18.37 -0.63 0.06
N GLU A 72 -18.58 -0.36 -1.23
CA GLU A 72 -19.80 0.21 -1.79
C GLU A 72 -20.55 -0.89 -2.56
N THR A 73 -21.82 -1.08 -2.23
CA THR A 73 -22.72 -2.03 -2.91
C THR A 73 -24.09 -1.39 -3.11
N ALA A 74 -24.98 -2.06 -3.85
CA ALA A 74 -26.37 -1.63 -3.97
C ALA A 74 -27.12 -1.56 -2.61
N ASP A 75 -26.70 -2.37 -1.63
CA ASP A 75 -27.29 -2.42 -0.28
C ASP A 75 -26.74 -1.32 0.64
N GLY A 76 -25.74 -0.57 0.17
CA GLY A 76 -25.14 0.56 0.88
C GLY A 76 -23.63 0.41 1.07
N LYS A 77 -23.14 1.22 2.00
CA LYS A 77 -21.72 1.47 2.25
C LYS A 77 -21.27 0.89 3.58
N ILE A 78 -20.14 0.20 3.60
CA ILE A 78 -19.46 -0.26 4.81
C ILE A 78 -18.07 0.36 4.83
N LEU A 79 -17.78 1.09 5.91
CA LEU A 79 -16.46 1.67 6.18
C LEU A 79 -15.86 1.00 7.41
N ARG A 80 -14.60 0.57 7.31
CA ARG A 80 -13.80 0.07 8.43
C ARG A 80 -12.52 0.87 8.54
N ILE A 81 -12.17 1.24 9.75
CA ILE A 81 -10.87 1.82 10.10
C ILE A 81 -10.22 0.86 11.09
N ASP A 82 -9.01 0.40 10.76
CA ASP A 82 -8.26 -0.60 11.52
C ASP A 82 -9.07 -1.86 11.85
N GLY A 83 -9.89 -2.29 10.87
CA GLY A 83 -10.77 -3.46 10.97
C GLY A 83 -12.08 -3.21 11.73
N MET A 84 -12.21 -2.07 12.41
CA MET A 84 -13.41 -1.72 13.18
C MET A 84 -14.43 -1.00 12.29
N PRO A 85 -15.70 -1.45 12.24
CA PRO A 85 -16.76 -0.72 11.55
C PRO A 85 -16.95 0.66 12.18
N VAL A 86 -17.03 1.68 11.33
CA VAL A 86 -17.27 3.06 11.76
C VAL A 86 -18.42 3.66 10.95
N PHE A 87 -19.09 4.66 11.54
CA PHE A 87 -20.03 5.50 10.81
C PHE A 87 -19.28 6.66 10.15
N GLY A 88 -19.72 7.09 8.97
CA GLY A 88 -19.15 8.23 8.26
C GLY A 88 -18.75 7.88 6.82
N SER A 89 -17.91 8.73 6.25
CA SER A 89 -17.38 8.60 4.90
C SER A 89 -15.92 9.01 4.85
N VAL A 90 -15.21 8.47 3.86
CA VAL A 90 -13.89 8.97 3.44
C VAL A 90 -14.03 9.33 1.96
N PRO A 91 -14.34 10.59 1.62
CA PRO A 91 -14.65 10.99 0.24
C PRO A 91 -13.58 10.58 -0.78
N ALA A 92 -12.31 10.65 -0.40
CA ALA A 92 -11.20 10.24 -1.25
C ALA A 92 -11.29 8.76 -1.68
N LEU A 93 -11.72 7.85 -0.79
CA LEU A 93 -11.89 6.43 -1.15
C LEU A 93 -13.10 6.22 -2.07
N GLU A 94 -14.14 7.02 -1.91
CA GLU A 94 -15.32 6.96 -2.78
C GLU A 94 -14.98 7.40 -4.20
N GLU A 95 -14.25 8.51 -4.32
CA GLU A 95 -13.75 9.03 -5.60
C GLU A 95 -12.80 8.03 -6.28
N LEU A 96 -11.90 7.39 -5.52
CA LEU A 96 -11.01 6.33 -6.04
C LEU A 96 -11.78 5.10 -6.52
N GLY A 97 -12.89 4.75 -5.88
CA GLY A 97 -13.69 3.57 -6.20
C GLY A 97 -14.65 3.75 -7.38
N GLN A 98 -15.21 4.95 -7.56
CA GLN A 98 -16.21 5.25 -8.60
C GLN A 98 -15.86 4.75 -10.02
N PRO A 99 -14.62 4.87 -10.52
CA PRO A 99 -14.25 4.37 -11.85
C PRO A 99 -14.39 2.86 -12.02
N ALA A 100 -14.40 2.07 -10.93
CA ALA A 100 -14.55 0.62 -10.97
C ALA A 100 -15.99 0.16 -11.22
N GLY A 101 -16.98 1.06 -11.07
CA GLY A 101 -18.39 0.77 -11.33
C GLY A 101 -19.30 1.02 -10.12
N PRO A 102 -20.55 0.52 -10.15
CA PRO A 102 -21.55 0.78 -9.10
C PRO A 102 -21.34 -0.02 -7.81
N SER A 103 -20.43 -1.00 -7.81
CA SER A 103 -20.08 -1.77 -6.62
C SER A 103 -18.58 -2.04 -6.64
N TYR A 104 -17.91 -1.69 -5.55
CA TYR A 104 -16.46 -1.71 -5.47
C TYR A 104 -15.99 -1.86 -4.02
N ALA A 105 -14.76 -2.35 -3.87
CA ALA A 105 -14.01 -2.29 -2.63
C ALA A 105 -12.74 -1.45 -2.84
N VAL A 106 -12.46 -0.56 -1.89
CA VAL A 106 -11.20 0.17 -1.80
C VAL A 106 -10.50 -0.21 -0.50
N HIS A 107 -9.27 -0.69 -0.63
CA HIS A 107 -8.36 -0.89 0.50
C HIS A 107 -7.27 0.17 0.46
N ALA A 108 -7.07 0.86 1.57
CA ALA A 108 -5.99 1.79 1.79
C ALA A 108 -5.14 1.36 2.99
N GLN A 109 -3.81 1.39 2.83
CA GLN A 109 -2.84 1.17 3.90
C GLN A 109 -1.91 2.37 3.97
N ARG A 110 -1.74 2.96 5.16
CA ARG A 110 -0.90 4.14 5.34
C ARG A 110 0.55 3.78 5.05
N LEU A 111 1.22 4.66 4.31
CA LEU A 111 2.67 4.57 4.05
C LEU A 111 3.38 5.60 4.93
N ASP A 112 3.03 6.88 4.79
CA ASP A 112 3.61 7.96 5.57
C ASP A 112 2.65 9.14 5.60
N ALA A 113 2.45 9.78 6.75
CA ALA A 113 1.53 10.91 6.92
C ALA A 113 0.21 10.73 6.13
N ASP A 114 -0.07 11.55 5.12
CA ASP A 114 -1.26 11.50 4.27
C ASP A 114 -1.13 10.61 3.03
N LEU A 115 0.01 9.93 2.84
CA LEU A 115 0.28 9.04 1.72
C LEU A 115 -0.16 7.60 2.03
N TRP A 116 -0.96 7.03 1.14
CA TRP A 116 -1.52 5.68 1.26
C TRP A 116 -1.16 4.82 0.04
N GLU A 117 -0.88 3.53 0.28
CA GLU A 117 -1.02 2.49 -0.75
C GLU A 117 -2.51 2.21 -0.91
N VAL A 118 -3.03 2.28 -2.14
CA VAL A 118 -4.45 2.04 -2.44
C VAL A 118 -4.63 0.87 -3.41
N ARG A 119 -5.71 0.11 -3.24
CA ARG A 119 -6.16 -0.90 -4.19
C ARG A 119 -7.67 -0.81 -4.36
N VAL A 120 -8.11 -0.79 -5.61
CA VAL A 120 -9.51 -0.74 -5.98
C VAL A 120 -9.87 -2.02 -6.73
N ALA A 121 -11.01 -2.62 -6.39
CA ALA A 121 -11.55 -3.77 -7.09
C ALA A 121 -13.05 -3.57 -7.31
N ALA A 122 -13.53 -3.88 -8.52
CA ALA A 122 -14.97 -4.03 -8.77
C ALA A 122 -15.49 -5.30 -8.07
N LEU A 123 -16.76 -5.29 -7.66
CA LEU A 123 -17.44 -6.40 -7.00
C LEU A 123 -18.51 -7.05 -7.90
#